data_AF-A0A945MHZ8-F1
#
_entry.id   AF-A0A945MHZ8-F1
#
_cell.length_a   1.000
_cell.length_b   1.000
_cell.length_c   1.000
_cell.angle_alpha   90.00
_cell.angle_beta   90.00
_cell.angle_gamma   90.00
#
_symmetry.space_group_name_H-M   'P 1'
#
loop_
_entity.id
_entity.type
_entity.pdbx_description
1 polymer ?
#
loop_
_entity_poly.entity_id
_entity_poly.type
_entity_poly.pdbx_seq_one_letter_code
_entity_poly.pdbx_strand_id
1 'polypeptide(L)'
;GEAFFVAPDYQTSFRTVQETGIVDYGDDLKIYEFVDDNDDQDRQPDWRRRGNSDGDTAVFPGWDENNDFISDYNQNDNAESPNRFPDYEEPFLRFYTDRPEFLYGIDMNHNGTIDRFENDEEADLPYKRDRQGYNLYMGRFLHPHLKITAGQQRVRQISDDRRNLASYLLLSGDHVFSRFRLRLFQDIRKVNDTIRNDLLQWVQPPNSRGELRPLRDVLPAQNTVVNTTWLGLDYDGWSGLKVKNILRWQLHHQLDSEQELSQRSMRDHTTFVGLINKAEYRINLGTLSLTPAWKSEFLRFNSFTAGEATRRELSQIAMLIARKPVMYTTTLEAGVEYHRFIQLQDPTPPRANDDFSELTALLQMTDISDYQGYRLTTTLGFSLSRFDFAAQGPTLNTRGFITVYAGVER
;
A
#
# COMPACT_ATOMS: atom_id res chain seq x y z
N GLY A 1 -3.59 25.26 -10.55
CA GLY A 1 -2.83 25.87 -11.65
C GLY A 1 -1.56 26.39 -11.03
N GLU A 2 -0.47 25.71 -11.29
CA GLU A 2 0.80 25.85 -10.59
C GLU A 2 1.93 25.90 -11.60
N ALA A 3 2.95 26.69 -11.32
CA ALA A 3 4.20 26.72 -12.07
C ALA A 3 5.34 26.70 -11.06
N PHE A 4 6.42 26.01 -11.40
CA PHE A 4 7.50 25.75 -10.47
C PHE A 4 8.85 25.62 -11.18
N PHE A 5 9.88 25.85 -10.39
CA PHE A 5 11.27 25.68 -10.76
C PHE A 5 12.02 25.26 -9.50
N VAL A 6 12.56 24.04 -9.50
CA VAL A 6 13.40 23.51 -8.42
C VAL A 6 14.73 23.14 -9.04
N ALA A 7 15.78 23.90 -8.70
CA ALA A 7 17.10 23.73 -9.29
C ALA A 7 17.68 22.33 -8.95
N PRO A 8 18.61 21.79 -9.76
CA PRO A 8 19.23 20.50 -9.46
C PRO A 8 20.04 20.51 -8.15
N ASP A 9 20.61 21.66 -7.82
CA ASP A 9 21.39 21.93 -6.61
C ASP A 9 20.54 22.59 -5.51
N TYR A 10 19.22 22.63 -5.66
CA TYR A 10 18.34 23.10 -4.60
C TYR A 10 18.46 22.16 -3.40
N GLN A 11 18.89 22.69 -2.27
CA GLN A 11 19.13 21.92 -1.06
C GLN A 11 18.49 22.63 0.12
N THR A 12 17.78 21.87 0.95
CA THR A 12 17.20 22.32 2.22
C THR A 12 17.99 21.79 3.42
N SER A 13 19.09 21.08 3.18
CA SER A 13 20.05 20.66 4.20
C SER A 13 21.32 21.51 4.28
N PHE A 14 21.94 21.43 5.45
CA PHE A 14 23.28 21.94 5.69
C PHE A 14 24.08 20.95 6.54
N ARG A 15 25.41 21.01 6.45
CA ARG A 15 26.29 20.21 7.31
C ARG A 15 26.53 20.93 8.63
N THR A 16 26.26 20.22 9.71
CA THR A 16 26.58 20.61 11.08
C THR A 16 28.06 20.40 11.38
N VAL A 17 28.60 21.22 12.28
CA VAL A 17 30.02 21.20 12.64
C VAL A 17 30.23 20.30 13.86
N GLN A 18 31.36 19.60 13.94
CA GLN A 18 31.74 18.89 15.15
C GLN A 18 32.06 19.86 16.30
N GLU A 19 32.11 19.34 17.52
CA GLU A 19 32.56 20.11 18.71
C GLU A 19 33.99 20.64 18.57
N THR A 20 34.80 19.99 17.73
CA THR A 20 36.16 20.38 17.36
C THR A 20 36.22 21.53 16.35
N GLY A 21 35.08 21.99 15.82
CA GLY A 21 35.01 23.02 14.77
C GLY A 21 35.32 22.50 13.36
N ILE A 22 35.49 21.18 13.19
CA ILE A 22 35.76 20.55 11.89
C ILE A 22 34.44 20.12 11.25
N VAL A 23 34.27 20.43 9.96
CA VAL A 23 33.19 19.88 9.13
C VAL A 23 33.67 18.56 8.56
N ASP A 24 32.99 17.48 8.91
CA ASP A 24 33.26 16.15 8.38
C ASP A 24 32.32 15.87 7.20
N TYR A 25 32.90 15.80 6.01
CA TYR A 25 32.15 15.54 4.79
C TYR A 25 31.87 14.04 4.58
N GLY A 26 32.47 13.15 5.38
CA GLY A 26 32.26 11.71 5.31
C GLY A 26 31.23 11.19 6.32
N ASP A 27 30.73 12.04 7.23
CA ASP A 27 29.74 11.67 8.24
C ASP A 27 28.36 12.22 7.88
N ASP A 28 27.48 11.35 7.38
CA ASP A 28 26.12 11.72 6.97
C ASP A 28 25.20 12.04 8.16
N LEU A 29 25.56 11.62 9.39
CA LEU A 29 24.85 12.04 10.61
C LEU A 29 25.03 13.54 10.91
N LYS A 30 25.95 14.21 10.20
CA LYS A 30 26.15 15.66 10.30
C LYS A 30 25.30 16.44 9.31
N ILE A 31 24.52 15.80 8.45
CA ILE A 31 23.56 16.52 7.61
C ILE A 31 22.32 16.80 8.44
N TYR A 32 21.89 18.06 8.45
CA TYR A 32 20.60 18.44 8.99
C TYR A 32 19.75 18.98 7.86
N GLU A 33 18.61 18.35 7.59
CA GLU A 33 17.63 18.88 6.65
C GLU A 33 16.49 19.62 7.35
N PHE A 34 16.09 20.76 6.78
CA PHE A 34 14.99 21.59 7.27
C PHE A 34 13.60 21.15 6.78
N VAL A 35 13.54 20.40 5.68
CA VAL A 35 12.32 19.80 5.15
C VAL A 35 12.51 18.31 5.30
N ASP A 36 11.89 17.70 6.32
CA ASP A 36 11.97 16.23 6.44
C ASP A 36 11.30 15.58 5.23
N ASP A 37 11.82 14.42 4.89
CA ASP A 37 11.13 13.34 4.21
C ASP A 37 10.27 12.70 5.31
N ASN A 38 8.95 12.88 5.28
CA ASN A 38 7.96 12.33 6.22
C ASN A 38 6.57 12.47 5.56
N ASP A 39 6.41 11.89 4.37
CA ASP A 39 5.14 11.90 3.64
C ASP A 39 4.18 10.80 4.10
N ASP A 40 4.68 9.84 4.89
CA ASP A 40 3.92 8.84 5.63
C ASP A 40 3.24 9.41 6.90
N GLN A 41 3.59 10.65 7.28
CA GLN A 41 3.07 11.40 8.44
C GLN A 41 3.34 10.76 9.79
N ASP A 42 4.38 9.95 9.90
CA ASP A 42 4.76 9.35 11.16
C ASP A 42 5.41 10.39 12.13
N ARG A 43 5.82 9.97 13.33
CA ARG A 43 6.43 10.87 14.32
C ARG A 43 7.96 10.91 14.27
N GLN A 44 8.58 10.02 13.51
CA GLN A 44 10.02 9.83 13.46
C GLN A 44 10.58 10.57 12.24
N PRO A 45 11.69 11.31 12.40
CA PRO A 45 12.36 11.82 11.22
C PRO A 45 13.06 10.70 10.47
N ASP A 46 12.83 10.62 9.16
CA ASP A 46 13.37 9.54 8.32
C ASP A 46 14.89 9.60 8.27
N TRP A 47 15.42 10.81 8.16
CA TRP A 47 16.84 10.99 8.10
C TRP A 47 17.54 10.86 9.44
N ARG A 48 18.57 10.01 9.41
CA ARG A 48 19.54 9.84 10.47
C ARG A 48 20.36 11.11 10.64
N ARG A 49 20.35 11.68 11.84
CA ARG A 49 21.10 12.90 12.19
C ARG A 49 21.62 12.86 13.62
N ARG A 50 22.53 13.77 13.97
CA ARG A 50 23.01 13.92 15.35
C ARG A 50 21.82 14.20 16.30
N GLY A 51 21.51 13.25 17.18
CA GLY A 51 20.35 13.32 18.08
C GLY A 51 19.14 12.47 17.63
N ASN A 52 19.15 11.99 16.38
CA ASN A 52 18.25 10.98 15.82
C ASN A 52 19.09 9.97 15.03
N SER A 53 19.87 9.13 15.73
CA SER A 53 20.83 8.22 15.09
C SER A 53 20.19 7.02 14.40
N ASP A 54 18.94 6.74 14.72
CA ASP A 54 18.27 5.53 14.25
C ASP A 54 17.63 5.80 12.89
N GLY A 55 17.18 7.05 12.64
CA GLY A 55 16.38 7.39 11.46
C GLY A 55 15.01 6.73 11.54
N ASP A 56 14.18 6.94 10.54
CA ASP A 56 13.04 6.04 10.40
C ASP A 56 13.49 4.72 9.78
N THR A 57 12.95 3.63 10.32
CA THR A 57 13.19 2.26 9.86
C THR A 57 11.96 1.67 9.18
N ALA A 58 10.91 2.48 9.04
CA ALA A 58 9.59 2.14 8.57
C ALA A 58 9.18 2.88 7.28
N VAL A 59 10.13 3.44 6.52
CA VAL A 59 9.95 3.75 5.08
C VAL A 59 9.44 2.48 4.41
N PHE A 60 8.14 2.39 4.17
CA PHE A 60 7.50 1.13 3.84
C PHE A 60 6.18 1.54 3.24
N PRO A 61 5.85 1.22 1.97
CA PRO A 61 4.75 1.83 1.23
C PRO A 61 3.49 1.85 2.09
N GLY A 62 3.29 3.00 2.70
CA GLY A 62 2.66 3.07 4.00
C GLY A 62 1.90 4.34 4.02
N TRP A 63 0.62 4.19 4.21
CA TRP A 63 -0.23 5.31 4.46
C TRP A 63 -0.68 5.15 5.92
N ASP A 64 -0.74 6.24 6.64
CA ASP A 64 -1.32 6.33 7.98
C ASP A 64 -2.64 7.12 7.89
N GLU A 65 -3.77 6.46 7.55
CA GLU A 65 -5.06 7.15 7.34
C GLU A 65 -5.64 7.68 8.64
N ASN A 66 -5.26 7.07 9.76
CA ASN A 66 -5.81 7.38 11.07
C ASN A 66 -4.87 8.27 11.91
N ASN A 67 -3.69 8.63 11.37
CA ASN A 67 -2.65 9.44 11.99
C ASN A 67 -2.25 8.89 13.37
N ASP A 68 -2.15 7.56 13.48
CA ASP A 68 -1.71 6.89 14.71
C ASP A 68 -0.20 6.59 14.76
N PHE A 69 0.53 7.04 13.73
CA PHE A 69 1.96 6.88 13.50
C PHE A 69 2.38 5.42 13.30
N ILE A 70 1.47 4.60 12.77
CA ILE A 70 1.71 3.20 12.43
C ILE A 70 1.16 2.92 11.03
N SER A 71 2.00 2.36 10.15
CA SER A 71 1.60 1.98 8.79
C SER A 71 0.35 1.09 8.79
N ASP A 72 -0.68 1.49 8.02
CA ASP A 72 -1.94 0.74 7.85
C ASP A 72 -1.73 -0.67 7.24
N TYR A 73 -0.55 -0.93 6.66
CA TYR A 73 -0.21 -2.22 6.04
C TYR A 73 0.63 -3.14 6.93
N ASN A 74 0.97 -2.70 8.14
CA ASN A 74 1.79 -3.48 9.07
C ASN A 74 1.56 -3.08 10.53
N GLN A 75 0.30 -2.94 10.95
CA GLN A 75 -0.07 -2.32 12.23
C GLN A 75 0.39 -3.07 13.48
N ASN A 76 0.79 -4.34 13.32
CA ASN A 76 1.24 -5.19 14.42
C ASN A 76 2.78 -5.40 14.44
N ASP A 77 3.56 -4.73 13.59
CA ASP A 77 5.03 -4.74 13.68
C ASP A 77 5.51 -3.98 14.91
N ASN A 78 6.46 -4.56 15.63
CA ASN A 78 7.15 -3.89 16.73
C ASN A 78 8.49 -4.60 17.01
N ALA A 79 9.38 -3.93 17.75
CA ALA A 79 10.73 -4.44 18.03
C ALA A 79 10.74 -5.80 18.76
N GLU A 80 9.73 -6.08 19.60
CA GLU A 80 9.64 -7.30 20.41
C GLU A 80 8.99 -8.47 19.65
N SER A 81 8.11 -8.16 18.69
CA SER A 81 7.43 -9.11 17.81
C SER A 81 7.39 -8.54 16.39
N PRO A 82 8.54 -8.57 15.68
CA PRO A 82 8.61 -8.05 14.32
C PRO A 82 7.75 -8.88 13.39
N ASN A 83 6.94 -8.22 12.58
CA ASN A 83 6.09 -8.87 11.61
C ASN A 83 6.92 -9.44 10.46
N ARG A 84 6.47 -10.59 9.95
CA ARG A 84 7.18 -11.40 8.94
C ARG A 84 6.46 -11.51 7.60
N PHE A 85 5.33 -10.84 7.47
CA PHE A 85 4.53 -10.65 6.25
C PHE A 85 3.67 -9.41 6.49
N PRO A 86 3.29 -8.64 5.47
CA PRO A 86 2.43 -7.47 5.65
C PRO A 86 1.01 -7.88 6.06
N ASP A 87 0.22 -6.94 6.58
CA ASP A 87 -1.14 -7.21 7.08
C ASP A 87 -2.07 -7.77 6.00
N TYR A 88 -1.88 -7.39 4.73
CA TYR A 88 -2.62 -7.95 3.59
C TYR A 88 -2.25 -9.41 3.25
N GLU A 89 -1.21 -9.97 3.89
CA GLU A 89 -0.83 -11.38 3.82
C GLU A 89 -1.00 -12.10 5.17
N GLU A 90 -1.25 -11.40 6.27
CA GLU A 90 -1.40 -11.99 7.60
C GLU A 90 -2.75 -12.66 7.83
N PRO A 91 -2.82 -13.87 8.42
CA PRO A 91 -4.09 -14.47 8.82
C PRO A 91 -4.96 -13.53 9.67
N PHE A 92 -6.27 -13.52 9.40
CA PHE A 92 -7.30 -12.64 9.96
C PHE A 92 -7.17 -11.16 9.55
N LEU A 93 -5.96 -10.59 9.52
CA LEU A 93 -5.76 -9.19 9.11
C LEU A 93 -5.96 -8.99 7.61
N ARG A 94 -5.54 -9.95 6.78
CA ARG A 94 -5.72 -9.89 5.31
C ARG A 94 -7.18 -9.80 4.86
N PHE A 95 -8.14 -10.12 5.73
CA PHE A 95 -9.54 -9.85 5.43
C PHE A 95 -9.84 -8.34 5.43
N TYR A 96 -9.25 -7.60 6.38
CA TYR A 96 -9.49 -6.18 6.60
C TYR A 96 -8.57 -5.29 5.75
N THR A 97 -7.34 -5.72 5.49
CA THR A 97 -6.37 -4.99 4.68
C THR A 97 -6.38 -5.49 3.23
N ASP A 98 -6.47 -4.57 2.27
CA ASP A 98 -6.39 -4.87 0.84
C ASP A 98 -4.98 -4.62 0.34
N ARG A 99 -4.51 -5.42 -0.63
CA ARG A 99 -3.16 -5.23 -1.17
C ARG A 99 -3.06 -3.85 -1.87
N PRO A 100 -1.93 -3.13 -1.76
CA PRO A 100 -1.72 -1.83 -2.42
C PRO A 100 -2.06 -1.80 -3.91
N GLU A 101 -1.89 -2.91 -4.64
CA GLU A 101 -2.19 -2.99 -6.07
C GLU A 101 -3.68 -2.83 -6.40
N PHE A 102 -4.60 -2.94 -5.43
CA PHE A 102 -6.03 -2.70 -5.66
C PHE A 102 -6.46 -1.26 -5.40
N LEU A 103 -5.58 -0.45 -4.83
CA LEU A 103 -5.87 0.96 -4.58
C LEU A 103 -5.89 1.76 -5.87
N TYR A 104 -6.58 2.89 -5.81
CA TYR A 104 -6.58 3.88 -6.86
C TYR A 104 -6.00 5.18 -6.34
N GLY A 105 -5.52 5.98 -7.27
CA GLY A 105 -4.88 7.23 -6.96
C GLY A 105 -4.40 7.87 -8.24
N ILE A 106 -3.93 9.10 -8.09
CA ILE A 106 -3.23 9.80 -9.14
C ILE A 106 -1.78 9.31 -9.14
N ASP A 107 -1.22 9.13 -10.33
CA ASP A 107 0.20 8.81 -10.58
C ASP A 107 0.76 9.88 -11.54
N MET A 108 1.15 11.06 -11.05
CA MET A 108 1.61 12.20 -11.85
C MET A 108 3.03 12.02 -12.40
N ASN A 109 3.82 11.14 -11.80
CA ASN A 109 5.16 10.82 -12.29
C ASN A 109 5.15 9.69 -13.33
N HIS A 110 4.02 8.98 -13.47
CA HIS A 110 3.74 7.95 -14.48
C HIS A 110 4.61 6.70 -14.41
N ASN A 111 5.13 6.35 -13.24
CA ASN A 111 5.96 5.16 -13.04
C ASN A 111 5.15 3.89 -12.74
N GLY A 112 3.82 3.99 -12.63
CA GLY A 112 2.91 2.87 -12.40
C GLY A 112 2.54 2.65 -10.94
N THR A 113 3.14 3.41 -10.01
CA THR A 113 2.77 3.46 -8.59
C THR A 113 1.98 4.73 -8.34
N ILE A 114 0.91 4.66 -7.55
CA ILE A 114 0.16 5.87 -7.21
C ILE A 114 1.02 6.77 -6.31
N ASP A 115 0.99 8.09 -6.51
CA ASP A 115 1.74 9.09 -5.72
C ASP A 115 1.26 9.17 -4.26
N ARG A 116 0.37 8.26 -3.87
CA ARG A 116 -0.20 8.16 -2.54
C ARG A 116 0.81 7.55 -1.55
N PHE A 117 1.73 6.72 -2.02
CA PHE A 117 2.66 6.02 -1.16
C PHE A 117 3.99 6.75 -1.08
N GLU A 118 4.55 6.81 0.13
CA GLU A 118 5.99 7.00 0.34
C GLU A 118 6.75 5.94 -0.46
N ASN A 119 7.68 6.39 -1.29
CA ASN A 119 8.40 5.50 -2.19
C ASN A 119 9.75 6.04 -2.65
N ASP A 120 10.37 6.95 -1.91
CA ASP A 120 11.75 7.36 -2.14
C ASP A 120 12.45 7.74 -0.82
N GLU A 121 13.57 8.45 -0.89
CA GLU A 121 14.32 8.95 0.29
C GLU A 121 14.63 10.46 0.11
N GLU A 122 13.81 11.16 -0.70
CA GLU A 122 13.98 12.58 -1.02
C GLU A 122 13.10 13.46 -0.12
N ALA A 123 13.63 14.60 0.35
CA ALA A 123 12.81 15.61 1.05
C ALA A 123 11.47 15.90 0.33
N ASP A 124 10.43 16.11 1.14
CA ASP A 124 9.07 16.45 0.72
C ASP A 124 8.92 17.87 0.17
N LEU A 125 9.62 18.10 -0.93
CA LEU A 125 9.44 19.30 -1.72
C LEU A 125 8.12 19.19 -2.49
N PRO A 126 7.37 20.29 -2.65
CA PRO A 126 6.16 20.30 -3.49
C PRO A 126 6.40 19.78 -4.92
N TYR A 127 7.64 19.83 -5.40
CA TYR A 127 8.12 19.20 -6.61
C TYR A 127 9.53 18.67 -6.41
N LYS A 128 9.84 17.50 -6.99
CA LYS A 128 11.19 16.92 -6.98
C LYS A 128 12.25 17.90 -7.49
N ARG A 129 13.47 17.76 -6.99
CA ARG A 129 14.64 18.54 -7.44
C ARG A 129 14.92 18.30 -8.92
N ASP A 130 15.66 19.21 -9.54
CA ASP A 130 15.99 19.12 -10.97
C ASP A 130 14.73 19.04 -11.85
N ARG A 131 13.68 19.80 -11.50
CA ARG A 131 12.43 19.87 -12.25
C ARG A 131 11.98 21.30 -12.43
N GLN A 132 11.44 21.60 -13.60
CA GLN A 132 10.76 22.86 -13.84
C GLN A 132 9.58 22.65 -14.78
N GLY A 133 8.51 23.41 -14.60
CA GLY A 133 7.30 23.18 -15.37
C GLY A 133 6.06 23.82 -14.79
N TYR A 134 4.92 23.31 -15.26
CA TYR A 134 3.61 23.70 -14.77
C TYR A 134 2.62 22.54 -14.83
N ASN A 135 1.56 22.65 -14.03
CA ASN A 135 0.35 21.85 -14.17
C ASN A 135 -0.86 22.79 -14.12
N LEU A 136 -1.65 22.77 -15.20
CA LEU A 136 -2.84 23.59 -15.33
C LEU A 136 -4.05 22.67 -15.42
N TYR A 137 -5.02 22.88 -14.54
CA TYR A 137 -6.24 22.07 -14.50
C TYR A 137 -7.47 22.91 -14.22
N MET A 138 -8.62 22.38 -14.65
CA MET A 138 -9.94 22.92 -14.36
C MET A 138 -10.87 21.77 -14.01
N GLY A 139 -11.59 21.93 -12.89
CA GLY A 139 -12.59 20.96 -12.45
C GLY A 139 -13.96 21.58 -12.29
N ARG A 140 -15.00 20.78 -12.49
CA ARG A 140 -16.40 21.16 -12.27
C ARG A 140 -17.18 19.96 -11.73
N PHE A 141 -18.16 20.23 -10.88
CA PHE A 141 -19.16 19.23 -10.52
C PHE A 141 -20.18 19.10 -11.66
N LEU A 142 -20.31 17.90 -12.23
CA LEU A 142 -21.39 17.55 -13.16
C LEU A 142 -22.68 17.22 -12.39
N HIS A 143 -22.52 16.77 -11.15
CA HIS A 143 -23.56 16.47 -10.16
C HIS A 143 -22.95 16.69 -8.76
N PRO A 144 -23.72 16.90 -7.66
CA PRO A 144 -23.15 17.11 -6.32
C PRO A 144 -22.20 16.02 -5.83
N HIS A 145 -22.30 14.83 -6.41
CA HIS A 145 -21.54 13.63 -6.06
C HIS A 145 -20.58 13.18 -7.18
N LEU A 146 -20.39 13.99 -8.23
CA LEU A 146 -19.58 13.64 -9.40
C LEU A 146 -18.81 14.85 -9.89
N LYS A 147 -17.48 14.80 -9.76
CA LYS A 147 -16.54 15.83 -10.18
C LYS A 147 -15.77 15.36 -11.41
N ILE A 148 -15.71 16.21 -12.43
CA ILE A 148 -14.82 16.04 -13.57
C ILE A 148 -13.68 17.05 -13.47
N THR A 149 -12.46 16.64 -13.78
CA THR A 149 -11.27 17.51 -13.84
C THR A 149 -10.50 17.21 -15.10
N ALA A 150 -10.18 18.23 -15.89
CA ALA A 150 -9.28 18.11 -17.02
C ALA A 150 -8.02 18.93 -16.76
N GLY A 151 -6.86 18.45 -17.17
CA GLY A 151 -5.62 19.18 -17.00
C GLY A 151 -4.53 18.82 -17.98
N GLN A 152 -3.49 19.66 -17.96
CA GLN A 152 -2.27 19.49 -18.71
C GLN A 152 -1.09 19.77 -17.80
N GLN A 153 -0.16 18.83 -17.77
CA GLN A 153 1.12 18.94 -17.09
C GLN A 153 2.23 18.99 -18.13
N ARG A 154 3.20 19.88 -17.90
CA ARG A 154 4.45 19.94 -18.65
C ARG A 154 5.60 20.16 -17.70
N VAL A 155 6.42 19.15 -17.53
CA VAL A 155 7.62 19.18 -16.70
C VAL A 155 8.81 18.80 -17.56
N ARG A 156 9.94 19.47 -17.35
CA ARG A 156 11.24 19.11 -17.91
C ARG A 156 12.26 18.96 -16.81
N GLN A 157 13.18 18.03 -17.00
CA GLN A 157 14.39 17.94 -16.22
C GLN A 157 15.33 19.08 -16.62
N ILE A 158 16.10 19.64 -15.67
CA ILE A 158 17.00 20.77 -15.95
C ILE A 158 18.37 20.25 -16.40
N SER A 159 18.84 19.16 -15.79
CA SER A 159 20.16 18.58 -16.03
C SER A 159 20.26 17.66 -17.24
N ASP A 160 19.13 17.16 -17.78
CA ASP A 160 19.06 16.20 -18.88
C ASP A 160 17.89 16.52 -19.83
N ASP A 161 17.94 16.03 -21.06
CA ASP A 161 16.87 16.19 -22.06
C ASP A 161 15.72 15.20 -21.82
N ARG A 162 15.08 15.33 -20.65
CA ARG A 162 13.94 14.52 -20.23
C ARG A 162 12.73 15.37 -19.90
N ARG A 163 11.56 14.79 -20.13
CA ARG A 163 10.29 15.50 -20.01
C ARG A 163 9.18 14.58 -19.54
N ASN A 164 8.23 15.15 -18.80
CA ASN A 164 6.95 14.55 -18.48
C ASN A 164 5.86 15.49 -19.03
N LEU A 165 5.22 15.06 -20.10
CA LEU A 165 4.12 15.79 -20.75
C LEU A 165 2.86 14.96 -20.64
N ALA A 166 1.88 15.44 -19.89
CA ALA A 166 0.61 14.74 -19.72
C ALA A 166 -0.59 15.64 -20.03
N SER A 167 -1.61 15.06 -20.64
CA SER A 167 -2.95 15.65 -20.70
C SER A 167 -3.93 14.61 -20.17
N TYR A 168 -4.72 14.99 -19.18
CA TYR A 168 -5.51 14.05 -18.40
C TYR A 168 -6.95 14.52 -18.20
N LEU A 169 -7.83 13.54 -18.01
CA LEU A 169 -9.22 13.69 -17.64
C LEU A 169 -9.52 12.74 -16.48
N LEU A 170 -9.89 13.33 -15.34
CA LEU A 170 -10.27 12.64 -14.13
C LEU A 170 -11.78 12.78 -13.93
N LEU A 171 -12.43 11.68 -13.55
CA LEU A 171 -13.81 11.66 -13.09
C LEU A 171 -13.85 10.93 -11.75
N SER A 172 -14.28 11.62 -10.71
CA SER A 172 -14.43 11.04 -9.37
C SER A 172 -15.84 11.24 -8.85
N GLY A 173 -16.37 10.21 -8.19
CA GLY A 173 -17.69 10.29 -7.57
C GLY A 173 -17.83 9.40 -6.35
N ASP A 174 -18.63 9.86 -5.41
CA ASP A 174 -18.96 9.15 -4.18
C ASP A 174 -20.41 9.47 -3.82
N HIS A 175 -21.26 8.44 -3.89
CA HIS A 175 -22.67 8.61 -3.64
C HIS A 175 -23.21 7.49 -2.75
N VAL A 176 -23.90 7.91 -1.69
CA VAL A 176 -24.61 7.02 -0.78
C VAL A 176 -26.08 6.98 -1.20
N PHE A 177 -26.48 5.84 -1.75
CA PHE A 177 -27.88 5.44 -1.87
C PHE A 177 -28.35 4.84 -0.54
N SER A 178 -29.65 4.59 -0.40
CA SER A 178 -30.25 4.11 0.87
C SER A 178 -29.51 2.97 1.58
N ARG A 179 -28.94 2.01 0.84
CA ARG A 179 -28.29 0.79 1.37
C ARG A 179 -26.94 0.51 0.72
N PHE A 180 -26.48 1.41 -0.14
CA PHE A 180 -25.32 1.20 -0.98
C PHE A 180 -24.50 2.47 -1.06
N ARG A 181 -23.18 2.36 -0.93
CA ARG A 181 -22.27 3.44 -1.28
C ARG A 181 -21.52 3.05 -2.54
N LEU A 182 -21.67 3.85 -3.59
CA LEU A 182 -20.94 3.71 -4.85
C LEU A 182 -19.86 4.76 -4.92
N ARG A 183 -18.62 4.31 -5.09
CA ARG A 183 -17.44 5.14 -5.30
C ARG A 183 -16.86 4.84 -6.68
N LEU A 184 -16.54 5.87 -7.45
CA LEU A 184 -15.99 5.78 -8.79
C LEU A 184 -14.76 6.68 -8.87
N PHE A 185 -13.70 6.15 -9.46
CA PHE A 185 -12.57 6.92 -9.93
C PHE A 185 -12.20 6.47 -11.33
N GLN A 186 -12.06 7.42 -12.24
CA GLN A 186 -11.70 7.18 -13.62
C GLN A 186 -10.62 8.20 -14.00
N ASP A 187 -9.51 7.71 -14.50
CA ASP A 187 -8.37 8.50 -14.97
C ASP A 187 -8.02 8.08 -16.38
N ILE A 188 -8.06 9.03 -17.31
CA ILE A 188 -7.63 8.83 -18.69
C ILE A 188 -6.58 9.88 -18.98
N ARG A 189 -5.40 9.45 -19.42
CA ARG A 189 -4.29 10.36 -19.72
C ARG A 189 -3.54 9.93 -20.97
N LYS A 190 -3.08 10.92 -21.71
CA LYS A 190 -2.05 10.76 -22.75
C LYS A 190 -0.76 11.32 -22.20
N VAL A 191 0.28 10.50 -22.20
CA VAL A 191 1.55 10.77 -21.52
C VAL A 191 2.71 10.62 -22.49
N ASN A 192 3.69 11.51 -22.37
CA ASN A 192 5.01 11.36 -22.94
C ASN A 192 6.01 11.65 -21.81
N ASP A 193 6.44 10.60 -21.12
CA ASP A 193 7.31 10.70 -19.96
C ASP A 193 8.62 9.94 -20.13
N THR A 194 9.73 10.67 -20.06
CA THR A 194 11.09 10.12 -20.11
C THR A 194 11.88 10.40 -18.84
N ILE A 195 11.28 11.06 -17.85
CA ILE A 195 11.90 11.34 -16.55
C ILE A 195 11.83 10.06 -15.72
N ARG A 196 12.99 9.58 -15.23
CA ARG A 196 12.99 8.42 -14.34
C ARG A 196 12.62 8.83 -12.94
N ASN A 197 11.72 8.07 -12.33
CA ASN A 197 11.35 8.18 -10.93
C ASN A 197 11.48 6.79 -10.31
N ASP A 198 12.73 6.43 -10.02
CA ASP A 198 13.04 5.17 -9.33
C ASP A 198 12.33 5.17 -7.98
N LEU A 199 11.89 3.99 -7.57
CA LEU A 199 11.10 3.76 -6.37
C LEU A 199 11.97 3.10 -5.31
N LEU A 200 11.67 3.32 -4.06
CA LEU A 200 12.04 2.51 -2.93
C LEU A 200 10.80 1.71 -2.53
N GLN A 201 10.87 0.39 -2.63
CA GLN A 201 9.75 -0.48 -2.29
C GLN A 201 10.15 -1.46 -1.22
N TRP A 202 9.29 -1.61 -0.22
CA TRP A 202 9.45 -2.67 0.72
C TRP A 202 9.18 -4.03 0.07
N VAL A 203 10.06 -4.99 0.34
CA VAL A 203 9.88 -6.37 -0.04
C VAL A 203 10.21 -7.26 1.15
N GLN A 204 9.51 -8.40 1.25
CA GLN A 204 9.85 -9.41 2.24
C GLN A 204 10.44 -10.65 1.60
N PRO A 205 11.76 -10.86 1.73
CA PRO A 205 12.34 -12.14 1.43
C PRO A 205 11.69 -13.24 2.30
N PRO A 206 11.55 -14.48 1.79
CA PRO A 206 10.99 -15.58 2.55
C PRO A 206 11.71 -15.79 3.89
N ASN A 207 10.94 -15.83 4.98
CA ASN A 207 11.42 -16.03 6.36
C ASN A 207 12.38 -14.96 6.90
N SER A 208 12.47 -13.78 6.30
CA SER A 208 13.20 -12.64 6.88
C SER A 208 12.25 -11.56 7.38
N ARG A 209 12.75 -10.60 8.16
CA ARG A 209 12.09 -9.29 8.24
C ARG A 209 12.15 -8.70 6.84
N GLY A 210 11.10 -8.00 6.42
CA GLY A 210 11.18 -7.33 5.13
C GLY A 210 12.09 -6.12 5.21
N GLU A 211 12.52 -5.69 4.04
CA GLU A 211 13.51 -4.65 3.84
C GLU A 211 13.13 -3.81 2.63
N LEU A 212 13.63 -2.58 2.62
CA LEU A 212 13.49 -1.71 1.47
C LEU A 212 14.46 -2.10 0.38
N ARG A 213 13.98 -2.11 -0.85
CA ARG A 213 14.81 -2.32 -2.02
C ARG A 213 14.53 -1.26 -3.08
N PRO A 214 15.59 -0.69 -3.68
CA PRO A 214 15.42 0.21 -4.80
C PRO A 214 14.88 -0.58 -5.98
N LEU A 215 13.77 -0.10 -6.53
CA LEU A 215 13.15 -0.58 -7.75
C LEU A 215 13.30 0.49 -8.82
N ARG A 216 14.03 0.14 -9.88
CA ARG A 216 14.25 1.05 -11.01
C ARG A 216 12.97 1.26 -11.81
N ASP A 217 12.73 2.51 -12.19
CA ASP A 217 11.63 2.88 -13.06
C ASP A 217 11.85 2.33 -14.48
N VAL A 218 10.87 1.53 -14.93
CA VAL A 218 10.85 0.94 -16.27
C VAL A 218 10.36 1.92 -17.33
N LEU A 219 9.92 3.13 -16.94
CA LEU A 219 9.37 4.18 -17.78
C LEU A 219 8.17 3.67 -18.61
N PRO A 220 7.08 3.24 -17.96
CA PRO A 220 5.96 2.63 -18.66
C PRO A 220 5.17 3.63 -19.53
N ALA A 221 5.39 4.93 -19.38
CA ALA A 221 4.58 5.98 -20.00
C ALA A 221 5.33 6.90 -21.01
N GLN A 222 6.38 6.40 -21.67
CA GLN A 222 7.18 7.20 -22.62
C GLN A 222 6.38 7.76 -23.81
N ASN A 223 5.37 7.05 -24.29
CA ASN A 223 4.40 7.56 -25.25
C ASN A 223 3.14 6.68 -25.19
N THR A 224 2.30 6.96 -24.19
CA THR A 224 1.29 5.98 -23.75
C THR A 224 -0.04 6.67 -23.50
N VAL A 225 -1.13 5.97 -23.83
CA VAL A 225 -2.46 6.28 -23.29
C VAL A 225 -2.71 5.37 -22.10
N VAL A 226 -2.87 5.96 -20.92
CA VAL A 226 -3.21 5.24 -19.69
C VAL A 226 -4.68 5.47 -19.38
N ASN A 227 -5.37 4.39 -19.06
CA ASN A 227 -6.77 4.39 -18.66
C ASN A 227 -6.92 3.55 -17.41
N THR A 228 -7.29 4.18 -16.29
CA THR A 228 -7.52 3.53 -15.00
C THR A 228 -8.97 3.74 -14.58
N THR A 229 -9.67 2.66 -14.28
CA THR A 229 -11.01 2.66 -13.69
C THR A 229 -10.95 1.98 -12.34
N TRP A 230 -11.52 2.61 -11.32
CA TRP A 230 -11.75 2.01 -10.02
C TRP A 230 -13.20 2.21 -9.60
N LEU A 231 -13.81 1.14 -9.10
CA LEU A 231 -15.19 1.09 -8.65
C LEU A 231 -15.24 0.41 -7.29
N GLY A 232 -15.83 1.08 -6.31
CA GLY A 232 -16.12 0.55 -4.98
C GLY A 232 -17.62 0.50 -4.75
N LEU A 233 -18.13 -0.64 -4.31
CA LEU A 233 -19.53 -0.83 -3.93
C LEU A 233 -19.60 -1.43 -2.54
N ASP A 234 -20.07 -0.63 -1.58
CA ASP A 234 -20.35 -1.09 -0.22
C ASP A 234 -21.86 -1.29 -0.05
N TYR A 235 -22.24 -2.34 0.67
CA TYR A 235 -23.61 -2.62 1.07
C TYR A 235 -23.69 -2.86 2.58
N ASP A 236 -24.59 -2.12 3.23
CA ASP A 236 -24.85 -2.12 4.68
C ASP A 236 -26.35 -2.22 5.01
N GLY A 237 -27.17 -2.58 4.02
CA GLY A 237 -28.63 -2.51 4.12
C GLY A 237 -29.32 -3.54 5.00
N TRP A 238 -28.60 -4.58 5.45
CA TRP A 238 -29.11 -5.59 6.38
C TRP A 238 -28.31 -5.56 7.68
N SER A 239 -29.02 -5.50 8.81
CA SER A 239 -28.39 -5.48 10.14
C SER A 239 -27.41 -6.65 10.30
N GLY A 240 -26.17 -6.33 10.64
CA GLY A 240 -25.11 -7.30 10.84
C GLY A 240 -24.37 -7.75 9.57
N LEU A 241 -24.91 -7.52 8.36
CA LEU A 241 -24.24 -7.84 7.09
C LEU A 241 -23.50 -6.63 6.55
N LYS A 242 -22.22 -6.81 6.24
CA LYS A 242 -21.46 -5.87 5.41
C LYS A 242 -20.92 -6.60 4.20
N VAL A 243 -21.11 -6.02 3.02
CA VAL A 243 -20.51 -6.50 1.77
C VAL A 243 -19.73 -5.36 1.15
N LYS A 244 -18.52 -5.64 0.67
CA LYS A 244 -17.69 -4.69 -0.06
C LYS A 244 -17.20 -5.34 -1.34
N ASN A 245 -17.32 -4.64 -2.46
CA ASN A 245 -16.79 -5.07 -3.75
C ASN A 245 -15.92 -3.97 -4.32
N ILE A 246 -14.75 -4.33 -4.82
CA ILE A 246 -13.80 -3.43 -5.46
C ILE A 246 -13.46 -4.01 -6.82
N LEU A 247 -13.52 -3.17 -7.85
CA LEU A 247 -12.98 -3.45 -9.17
C LEU A 247 -11.95 -2.38 -9.49
N ARG A 248 -10.72 -2.78 -9.82
CA ARG A 248 -9.72 -1.94 -10.46
C ARG A 248 -9.42 -2.51 -11.85
N TRP A 249 -9.47 -1.66 -12.85
CA TRP A 249 -9.03 -1.97 -14.20
C TRP A 249 -8.04 -0.91 -14.65
N GLN A 250 -6.96 -1.33 -15.31
CA GLN A 250 -5.99 -0.41 -15.89
C GLN A 250 -5.54 -0.92 -17.25
N LEU A 251 -5.33 0.00 -18.18
CA LEU A 251 -4.75 -0.24 -19.49
C LEU A 251 -3.69 0.82 -19.77
N HIS A 252 -2.50 0.37 -20.12
CA HIS A 252 -1.47 1.17 -20.77
C HIS A 252 -1.39 0.71 -22.22
N HIS A 253 -1.68 1.61 -23.15
CA HIS A 253 -1.52 1.37 -24.57
C HIS A 253 -0.39 2.24 -25.10
N GLN A 254 0.71 1.60 -25.49
CA GLN A 254 1.85 2.28 -26.09
C GLN A 254 1.49 2.75 -27.50
N LEU A 255 1.92 3.95 -27.85
CA LEU A 255 1.70 4.55 -29.16
C LEU A 255 2.94 4.48 -30.08
N ASP A 256 4.05 3.95 -29.56
CA ASP A 256 5.30 3.78 -30.28
C ASP A 256 5.26 2.57 -31.23
N SER A 257 6.17 2.54 -32.19
CA SER A 257 6.30 1.42 -33.12
C SER A 257 6.79 0.15 -32.40
N GLU A 258 6.50 -1.02 -32.99
CA GLU A 258 7.01 -2.31 -32.49
C GLU A 258 8.55 -2.33 -32.37
N GLN A 259 9.25 -1.63 -33.27
CA GLN A 259 10.71 -1.54 -33.22
C GLN A 259 11.20 -0.77 -31.99
N GLU A 260 10.59 0.36 -31.67
CA GLU A 260 10.91 1.18 -30.49
C GLU A 260 10.55 0.44 -29.19
N LEU A 261 9.42 -0.27 -29.18
CA LEU A 261 9.02 -1.11 -28.05
C LEU A 261 10.00 -2.27 -27.83
N SER A 262 10.43 -2.94 -28.89
CA SER A 262 11.42 -4.02 -28.81
C SER A 262 12.76 -3.51 -28.28
N GLN A 263 13.21 -2.32 -28.67
CA GLN A 263 14.46 -1.73 -28.16
C GLN A 263 14.40 -1.45 -26.66
N ARG A 264 13.22 -1.16 -26.12
CA ARG A 264 12.99 -0.93 -24.69
C ARG A 264 12.53 -2.18 -23.93
N SER A 265 12.39 -3.32 -24.60
CA SER A 265 11.82 -4.55 -24.02
C SER A 265 10.41 -4.34 -23.44
N MET A 266 9.61 -3.47 -24.04
CA MET A 266 8.28 -3.07 -23.57
C MET A 266 7.16 -3.80 -24.31
N ARG A 267 6.03 -4.03 -23.63
CA ARG A 267 4.81 -4.52 -24.26
C ARG A 267 4.03 -3.37 -24.90
N ASP A 268 3.35 -3.65 -26.00
CA ASP A 268 2.37 -2.73 -26.61
C ASP A 268 1.20 -2.43 -25.66
N HIS A 269 0.68 -3.49 -25.01
CA HIS A 269 -0.40 -3.37 -24.05
C HIS A 269 -0.04 -3.97 -22.69
N THR A 270 -0.20 -3.16 -21.64
CA THR A 270 -0.18 -3.60 -20.24
C THR A 270 -1.55 -3.41 -19.64
N THR A 271 -2.05 -4.43 -18.96
CA THR A 271 -3.39 -4.50 -18.38
C THR A 271 -3.33 -4.99 -16.95
N PHE A 272 -4.13 -4.36 -16.11
CA PHE A 272 -4.41 -4.81 -14.75
C PHE A 272 -5.92 -5.02 -14.60
N VAL A 273 -6.32 -6.14 -14.01
CA VAL A 273 -7.67 -6.42 -13.57
C VAL A 273 -7.60 -6.95 -12.14
N GLY A 274 -8.11 -6.18 -11.19
CA GLY A 274 -8.24 -6.56 -9.80
C GLY A 274 -9.71 -6.58 -9.39
N LEU A 275 -10.15 -7.68 -8.78
CA LEU A 275 -11.48 -7.81 -8.18
C LEU A 275 -11.34 -8.25 -6.73
N ILE A 276 -11.94 -7.52 -5.80
CA ILE A 276 -12.08 -7.93 -4.41
C ILE A 276 -13.56 -8.01 -4.07
N ASN A 277 -14.00 -9.12 -3.50
CA ASN A 277 -15.34 -9.28 -2.96
C ASN A 277 -15.21 -9.73 -1.51
N LYS A 278 -15.84 -9.01 -0.58
CA LYS A 278 -15.83 -9.30 0.85
C LYS A 278 -17.26 -9.34 1.38
N ALA A 279 -17.54 -10.27 2.26
CA ALA A 279 -18.76 -10.30 3.06
C ALA A 279 -18.44 -10.69 4.50
N GLU A 280 -18.99 -9.98 5.48
CA GLU A 280 -18.97 -10.35 6.90
C GLU A 280 -20.37 -10.27 7.47
N TYR A 281 -20.73 -11.21 8.35
CA TYR A 281 -22.02 -11.20 9.02
C TYR A 281 -21.84 -11.38 10.53
N ARG A 282 -22.33 -10.43 11.34
CA ARG A 282 -22.26 -10.52 12.80
C ARG A 282 -23.52 -11.16 13.38
N ILE A 283 -23.34 -12.29 14.05
CA ILE A 283 -24.38 -13.05 14.75
C ILE A 283 -24.16 -12.88 16.27
N ASN A 284 -25.16 -12.35 16.97
CA ASN A 284 -25.11 -12.21 18.43
C ASN A 284 -25.93 -13.32 19.10
N LEU A 285 -25.27 -14.13 19.93
CA LEU A 285 -25.84 -15.24 20.70
C LEU A 285 -25.66 -14.97 22.20
N GLY A 286 -26.50 -14.08 22.74
CA GLY A 286 -26.34 -13.57 24.11
C GLY A 286 -25.08 -12.71 24.21
N THR A 287 -24.14 -13.09 25.08
CA THR A 287 -22.84 -12.41 25.20
C THR A 287 -21.80 -12.89 24.19
N LEU A 288 -22.03 -14.04 23.54
CA LEU A 288 -21.14 -14.53 22.48
C LEU A 288 -21.50 -13.87 21.15
N SER A 289 -20.50 -13.38 20.43
CA SER A 289 -20.64 -12.93 19.04
C SER A 289 -19.86 -13.85 18.11
N LEU A 290 -20.47 -14.23 16.99
CA LEU A 290 -19.86 -15.01 15.92
C LEU A 290 -19.85 -14.16 14.65
N THR A 291 -18.70 -14.08 14.00
CA THR A 291 -18.52 -13.31 12.76
C THR A 291 -17.92 -14.22 11.69
N PRO A 292 -18.76 -14.96 10.93
CA PRO A 292 -18.33 -15.52 9.66
C PRO A 292 -17.99 -14.40 8.66
N ALA A 293 -16.91 -14.61 7.93
CA ALA A 293 -16.47 -13.69 6.90
C ALA A 293 -15.83 -14.45 5.73
N TRP A 294 -15.97 -13.90 4.53
CA TRP A 294 -15.40 -14.43 3.30
C TRP A 294 -14.85 -13.30 2.43
N LYS A 295 -13.67 -13.51 1.88
CA LYS A 295 -12.99 -12.60 0.96
C LYS A 295 -12.49 -13.39 -0.25
N SER A 296 -12.73 -12.85 -1.44
CA SER A 296 -12.21 -13.34 -2.70
C SER A 296 -11.42 -12.24 -3.38
N GLU A 297 -10.15 -12.49 -3.68
CA GLU A 297 -9.30 -11.60 -4.46
C GLU A 297 -8.91 -12.26 -5.77
N PHE A 298 -9.16 -11.59 -6.88
CA PHE A 298 -8.66 -12.00 -8.19
C PHE A 298 -7.77 -10.90 -8.74
N LEU A 299 -6.59 -11.29 -9.22
CA LEU A 299 -5.64 -10.40 -9.85
C LEU A 299 -5.19 -10.98 -11.18
N ARG A 300 -5.25 -10.16 -12.23
CA ARG A 300 -4.57 -10.41 -13.49
C ARG A 300 -3.76 -9.19 -13.87
N PHE A 301 -2.46 -9.36 -14.00
CA PHE A 301 -1.55 -8.28 -14.38
C PHE A 301 -0.51 -8.80 -15.35
N ASN A 302 -0.40 -8.22 -16.54
CA ASN A 302 0.75 -8.46 -17.40
C ASN A 302 1.74 -7.31 -17.25
N SER A 303 2.97 -7.63 -16.88
CA SER A 303 4.03 -6.65 -16.64
C SER A 303 4.27 -5.71 -17.84
N PHE A 304 4.79 -4.52 -17.57
CA PHE A 304 5.27 -3.57 -18.58
C PHE A 304 6.35 -4.19 -19.48
N THR A 305 7.21 -5.03 -18.90
CA THR A 305 8.31 -5.70 -19.58
C THR A 305 7.83 -6.90 -20.39
N ALA A 306 8.23 -6.98 -21.66
CA ALA A 306 7.79 -8.03 -22.61
C ALA A 306 8.24 -9.45 -22.22
N GLY A 307 9.38 -9.57 -21.53
CA GLY A 307 9.94 -10.86 -21.08
C GLY A 307 9.36 -11.38 -19.76
N GLU A 308 8.59 -10.57 -19.04
CA GLU A 308 8.01 -10.97 -17.77
C GLU A 308 6.68 -11.69 -17.97
N ALA A 309 6.50 -12.78 -17.23
CA ALA A 309 5.27 -13.55 -17.25
C ALA A 309 4.10 -12.71 -16.74
N THR A 310 2.92 -13.00 -17.27
CA THR A 310 1.69 -12.45 -16.69
C THR A 310 1.54 -13.04 -15.27
N ARG A 311 0.93 -12.31 -14.35
CA ARG A 311 0.44 -12.82 -13.07
C ARG A 311 -1.05 -13.05 -13.16
N ARG A 312 -1.54 -14.21 -12.71
CA ARG A 312 -2.96 -14.50 -12.66
C ARG A 312 -3.28 -15.31 -11.40
N GLU A 313 -3.77 -14.64 -10.39
CA GLU A 313 -3.84 -15.15 -9.02
C GLU A 313 -5.30 -15.08 -8.53
N LEU A 314 -5.71 -16.08 -7.75
CA LEU A 314 -7.00 -16.11 -7.06
C LEU A 314 -6.80 -16.55 -5.61
N SER A 315 -7.18 -15.68 -4.68
CA SER A 315 -7.18 -15.97 -3.25
C SER A 315 -8.62 -16.09 -2.76
N GLN A 316 -8.94 -17.19 -2.08
CA GLN A 316 -10.22 -17.41 -1.41
C GLN A 316 -9.95 -17.56 0.09
N ILE A 317 -10.50 -16.65 0.89
CA ILE A 317 -10.30 -16.59 2.33
C ILE A 317 -11.66 -16.71 2.99
N ALA A 318 -11.82 -17.66 3.89
CA ALA A 318 -13.01 -17.81 4.72
C ALA A 318 -12.57 -17.89 6.18
N MET A 319 -13.20 -17.11 7.04
CA MET A 319 -12.89 -17.12 8.46
C MET A 319 -14.14 -17.09 9.33
N LEU A 320 -13.99 -17.57 10.55
CA LEU A 320 -15.00 -17.49 11.61
C LEU A 320 -14.31 -17.01 12.88
N ILE A 321 -14.76 -15.86 13.38
CA ILE A 321 -14.28 -15.30 14.64
C ILE A 321 -15.39 -15.40 15.69
N ALA A 322 -15.06 -15.95 16.85
CA ALA A 322 -15.89 -15.99 18.03
C ALA A 322 -15.32 -15.05 19.09
N ARG A 323 -16.11 -14.09 19.57
CA ARG A 323 -15.72 -13.15 20.63
C ARG A 323 -16.70 -13.25 21.79
N LYS A 324 -16.19 -13.44 23.01
CA LYS A 324 -16.98 -13.54 24.25
C LYS A 324 -16.36 -12.69 25.37
N PRO A 325 -17.05 -11.67 25.88
CA PRO A 325 -16.66 -11.03 27.14
C PRO A 325 -16.88 -12.03 28.28
N VAL A 326 -15.82 -12.30 29.03
CA VAL A 326 -15.85 -13.23 30.18
C VAL A 326 -15.87 -12.49 31.51
N MET A 327 -15.33 -11.27 31.54
CA MET A 327 -15.37 -10.34 32.66
C MET A 327 -15.66 -8.93 32.12
N TYR A 328 -15.75 -7.93 33.01
CA TYR A 328 -16.04 -6.54 32.61
C TYR A 328 -14.96 -5.95 31.68
N THR A 329 -13.72 -6.35 31.89
CA THR A 329 -12.54 -5.84 31.17
C THR A 329 -11.89 -6.89 30.27
N THR A 330 -12.21 -8.18 30.49
CA THR A 330 -11.57 -9.30 29.80
C THR A 330 -12.47 -9.91 28.74
N THR A 331 -11.93 -10.01 27.53
CA THR A 331 -12.57 -10.63 26.37
C THR A 331 -11.73 -11.80 25.86
N LEU A 332 -12.38 -12.93 25.60
CA LEU A 332 -11.77 -14.06 24.90
C LEU A 332 -12.20 -14.04 23.43
N GLU A 333 -11.26 -14.32 22.55
CA GLU A 333 -11.52 -14.51 21.12
C GLU A 333 -10.88 -15.79 20.62
N ALA A 334 -11.61 -16.49 19.77
CA ALA A 334 -11.12 -17.64 19.04
C ALA A 334 -11.44 -17.46 17.56
N GLY A 335 -10.50 -17.78 16.69
CA GLY A 335 -10.64 -17.62 15.25
C GLY A 335 -10.18 -18.87 14.50
N VAL A 336 -10.84 -19.17 13.40
CA VAL A 336 -10.32 -20.08 12.37
C VAL A 336 -10.39 -19.37 11.03
N GLU A 337 -9.30 -19.39 10.27
CA GLU A 337 -9.20 -18.91 8.89
C GLU A 337 -8.73 -20.03 7.98
N TYR A 338 -9.39 -20.19 6.84
CA TYR A 338 -8.95 -21.01 5.73
C TYR A 338 -8.67 -20.14 4.51
N HIS A 339 -7.46 -20.21 3.99
CA HIS A 339 -7.04 -19.51 2.79
C HIS A 339 -6.65 -20.53 1.71
N ARG A 340 -7.18 -20.36 0.50
CA ARG A 340 -6.80 -21.10 -0.70
C ARG A 340 -6.28 -20.12 -1.75
N PHE A 341 -5.00 -20.24 -2.06
CA PHE A 341 -4.36 -19.53 -3.16
C PHE A 341 -4.26 -20.44 -4.39
N ILE A 342 -4.64 -19.90 -5.54
CA ILE A 342 -4.65 -20.61 -6.82
C ILE A 342 -3.89 -19.78 -7.84
N GLN A 343 -2.81 -20.35 -8.39
CA GLN A 343 -2.11 -19.83 -9.55
C GLN A 343 -2.87 -20.26 -10.80
N LEU A 344 -3.46 -19.31 -11.50
CA LEU A 344 -4.30 -19.56 -12.68
C LEU A 344 -3.48 -19.63 -13.99
N GLN A 345 -2.17 -19.87 -13.89
CA GLN A 345 -1.26 -20.09 -15.02
C GLN A 345 -0.59 -21.45 -14.94
N ASP A 346 -0.56 -22.12 -16.07
CA ASP A 346 0.05 -23.43 -16.25
C ASP A 346 0.97 -23.39 -17.49
N PRO A 347 2.30 -23.54 -17.34
CA PRO A 347 3.01 -23.75 -16.07
C PRO A 347 3.05 -22.51 -15.18
N THR A 348 3.25 -22.71 -13.87
CA THR A 348 3.51 -21.62 -12.90
C THR A 348 4.66 -20.73 -13.40
N PRO A 349 4.48 -19.40 -13.46
CA PRO A 349 5.55 -18.48 -13.82
C PRO A 349 6.77 -18.59 -12.90
N PRO A 350 7.99 -18.39 -13.43
CA PRO A 350 9.18 -18.36 -12.59
C PRO A 350 9.07 -17.31 -11.48
N ARG A 351 9.42 -17.70 -10.24
CA ARG A 351 9.32 -16.86 -9.02
C ARG A 351 7.90 -16.52 -8.56
N ALA A 352 6.86 -17.02 -9.22
CA ALA A 352 5.51 -16.96 -8.68
C ALA A 352 5.27 -18.09 -7.67
N ASN A 353 4.35 -17.87 -6.74
CA ASN A 353 3.88 -18.92 -5.84
C ASN A 353 3.07 -19.96 -6.62
N ASP A 354 3.29 -21.23 -6.28
CA ASP A 354 2.42 -22.34 -6.64
C ASP A 354 1.11 -22.31 -5.81
N ASP A 355 0.14 -23.12 -6.23
CA ASP A 355 -1.06 -23.40 -5.46
C ASP A 355 -0.75 -23.83 -4.02
N PHE A 356 -1.44 -23.21 -3.06
CA PHE A 356 -1.36 -23.62 -1.66
C PHE A 356 -2.68 -23.42 -0.93
N SER A 357 -2.85 -24.13 0.18
CA SER A 357 -3.87 -23.83 1.17
C SER A 357 -3.27 -23.67 2.55
N GLU A 358 -3.86 -22.79 3.34
CA GLU A 358 -3.47 -22.47 4.69
C GLU A 358 -4.69 -22.58 5.61
N LEU A 359 -4.55 -23.28 6.73
CA LEU A 359 -5.55 -23.32 7.80
C LEU A 359 -4.90 -22.78 9.07
N THR A 360 -5.42 -21.66 9.57
CA THR A 360 -4.93 -20.99 10.77
C THR A 360 -6.00 -21.00 11.85
N ALA A 361 -5.63 -21.44 13.05
CA ALA A 361 -6.43 -21.32 14.27
C ALA A 361 -5.76 -20.33 15.22
N LEU A 362 -6.55 -19.48 15.87
CA LEU A 362 -6.11 -18.47 16.82
C LEU A 362 -6.95 -18.56 18.09
N LEU A 363 -6.31 -18.45 19.24
CA LEU A 363 -6.95 -18.18 20.52
C LEU A 363 -6.26 -16.98 21.14
N GLN A 364 -7.03 -15.98 21.57
CA GLN A 364 -6.49 -14.82 22.28
C GLN A 364 -7.39 -14.37 23.43
N MET A 365 -6.76 -13.69 24.38
CA MET A 365 -7.39 -13.03 25.50
C MET A 365 -6.90 -11.58 25.51
N THR A 366 -7.84 -10.65 25.59
CA THR A 366 -7.56 -9.23 25.76
C THR A 366 -8.14 -8.77 27.09
N ASP A 367 -7.33 -8.10 27.90
CA ASP A 367 -7.76 -7.46 29.15
C ASP A 367 -7.43 -5.97 29.11
N ILE A 368 -8.40 -5.14 29.48
CA ILE A 368 -8.27 -3.68 29.51
C ILE A 368 -8.36 -3.20 30.96
N SER A 369 -7.26 -2.70 31.52
CA SER A 369 -7.19 -2.25 32.91
C SER A 369 -6.64 -0.83 33.04
N ASP A 370 -7.09 -0.10 34.06
CA ASP A 370 -6.57 1.23 34.36
C ASP A 370 -5.48 1.14 35.43
N TYR A 371 -4.31 1.70 35.17
CA TYR A 371 -3.17 1.70 36.08
C TYR A 371 -2.42 3.04 36.04
N GLN A 372 -2.35 3.72 37.20
CA GLN A 372 -1.62 4.99 37.37
C GLN A 372 -1.98 6.08 36.34
N GLY A 373 -3.24 6.17 35.92
CA GLY A 373 -3.70 7.14 34.92
C GLY A 373 -3.49 6.71 33.46
N TYR A 374 -3.00 5.49 33.24
CA TYR A 374 -2.91 4.86 31.92
C TYR A 374 -3.98 3.80 31.78
N ARG A 375 -4.53 3.68 30.58
CA ARG A 375 -5.36 2.55 30.17
C ARG A 375 -4.48 1.53 29.47
N LEU A 376 -4.27 0.39 30.13
CA LEU A 376 -3.47 -0.72 29.67
C LEU A 376 -4.35 -1.73 28.93
N THR A 377 -4.03 -2.02 27.66
CA THR A 377 -4.63 -3.12 26.90
C THR A 377 -3.60 -4.23 26.74
N THR A 378 -3.80 -5.34 27.46
CA THR A 378 -2.94 -6.51 27.38
C THR A 378 -3.60 -7.58 26.53
N THR A 379 -2.91 -8.05 25.51
CA THR A 379 -3.36 -9.15 24.65
C THR A 379 -2.38 -10.32 24.75
N LEU A 380 -2.91 -11.51 25.01
CA LEU A 380 -2.19 -12.77 25.09
C LEU A 380 -2.78 -13.72 24.05
N GLY A 381 -1.96 -14.30 23.19
CA GLY A 381 -2.48 -15.12 22.10
C GLY A 381 -1.58 -16.27 21.68
N PHE A 382 -2.21 -17.24 21.04
CA PHE A 382 -1.56 -18.41 20.46
C PHE A 382 -2.22 -18.74 19.13
N SER A 383 -1.42 -18.88 18.07
CA SER A 383 -1.85 -19.31 16.75
C SER A 383 -1.12 -20.55 16.28
N LEU A 384 -1.83 -21.35 15.48
CA LEU A 384 -1.34 -22.55 14.82
C LEU A 384 -1.78 -22.49 13.36
N SER A 385 -0.82 -22.52 12.45
CA SER A 385 -1.03 -22.46 11.01
C SER A 385 -0.48 -23.71 10.34
N ARG A 386 -1.29 -24.35 9.50
CA ARG A 386 -0.88 -25.46 8.65
C ARG A 386 -0.90 -24.99 7.19
N PHE A 387 0.23 -25.06 6.52
CA PHE A 387 0.36 -24.79 5.09
C PHE A 387 0.50 -26.10 4.33
N ASP A 388 -0.31 -26.29 3.30
CA ASP A 388 -0.26 -27.40 2.37
C ASP A 388 0.03 -26.83 0.96
N PHE A 389 1.27 -26.98 0.50
CA PHE A 389 1.69 -26.59 -0.85
C PHE A 389 1.45 -27.74 -1.84
N ALA A 390 1.09 -27.45 -3.09
CA ALA A 390 0.93 -28.52 -4.09
C ALA A 390 2.24 -29.28 -4.38
N ALA A 391 3.38 -28.57 -4.34
CA ALA A 391 4.69 -29.10 -4.69
C ALA A 391 5.54 -29.57 -3.48
N GLN A 392 5.14 -29.23 -2.24
CA GLN A 392 5.88 -29.54 -1.02
C GLN A 392 4.96 -30.17 0.04
N GLY A 393 5.50 -30.99 0.93
CA GLY A 393 4.72 -31.56 2.04
C GLY A 393 4.19 -30.47 3.00
N PRO A 394 3.23 -30.83 3.88
CA PRO A 394 2.65 -29.88 4.83
C PRO A 394 3.71 -29.30 5.77
N THR A 395 3.62 -28.01 6.05
CA THR A 395 4.40 -27.34 7.10
C THR A 395 3.46 -26.83 8.19
N LEU A 396 3.95 -26.87 9.43
CA LEU A 396 3.22 -26.41 10.61
C LEU A 396 4.00 -25.25 11.23
N ASN A 397 3.31 -24.15 11.49
CA ASN A 397 3.85 -22.98 12.17
C ASN A 397 3.05 -22.71 13.44
N THR A 398 3.74 -22.36 14.51
CA THR A 398 3.14 -22.10 15.82
C THR A 398 3.70 -20.80 16.34
N ARG A 399 2.83 -19.86 16.73
CA ARG A 399 3.24 -18.54 17.25
C ARG A 399 2.50 -18.27 18.56
N GLY A 400 3.23 -18.01 19.63
CA GLY A 400 2.70 -17.40 20.85
C GLY A 400 3.08 -15.93 20.86
N PHE A 401 2.18 -15.07 21.34
CA PHE A 401 2.46 -13.63 21.44
C PHE A 401 1.83 -13.01 22.69
N ILE A 402 2.47 -11.95 23.16
CA ILE A 402 2.05 -11.11 24.28
C ILE A 402 2.29 -9.67 23.86
N THR A 403 1.27 -8.84 23.93
CA THR A 403 1.38 -7.42 23.58
C THR A 403 0.70 -6.58 24.67
N VAL A 404 1.34 -5.50 25.10
CA VAL A 404 0.81 -4.56 26.08
C VAL A 404 0.85 -3.17 25.48
N TYR A 405 -0.34 -2.57 25.29
CA TYR A 405 -0.49 -1.18 24.88
C TYR A 405 -0.80 -0.32 26.10
N ALA A 406 -0.12 0.82 26.25
CA ALA A 406 -0.40 1.79 27.30
C ALA A 406 -0.82 3.12 26.67
N GLY A 407 -2.10 3.49 26.83
CA GLY A 407 -2.63 4.77 26.39
C GLY A 407 -2.84 5.73 27.56
N VAL A 408 -2.53 7.02 27.38
CA VAL A 408 -2.89 8.07 28.34
C VAL A 408 -4.34 8.46 28.06
N GLU A 409 -5.24 8.35 29.04
CA GLU A 409 -6.56 8.97 28.92
C GLU A 409 -6.39 10.49 28.93
N ARG A 410 -6.96 11.17 27.91
CA ARG A 410 -7.16 12.62 27.94
C ARG A 410 -8.52 12.96 28.52
#